data_AF-A0A4J1UDQ8-F1
#
_entry.id   AF-A0A4J1UDQ8-F1
#
_cell.length_a   1.000
_cell.length_b   1.000
_cell.length_c   1.000
_cell.angle_alpha   90.00
_cell.angle_beta   90.00
_cell.angle_gamma   90.00
#
_symmetry.space_group_name_H-M   'P 1'
#
loop_
_entity.id
_entity.type
_entity.pdbx_description
1 polymer ?
#
loop_
_entity_poly.entity_id
_entity_poly.type
_entity_poly.pdbx_seq_one_letter_code
_entity_poly.pdbx_strand_id
1 'polypeptide(L)' 'MIIGLFQSSISAVTVTKSYKYDWNTVWEYSTNYHDHQYVWIPSWSRYDSYSEYPVGSGWNYGRYEVINYYSGGY' A
#
# COMPACT_ATOMS: atom_id res chain seq x y z
N MET A 1 -23.26 -6.41 -41.31
CA MET A 1 -22.91 -7.11 -40.05
C MET A 1 -21.88 -6.26 -39.33
N ILE A 2 -22.26 -5.56 -38.25
CA ILE A 2 -21.32 -4.80 -37.41
C ILE A 2 -20.95 -5.71 -36.24
N ILE A 3 -19.68 -6.07 -36.17
CA ILE A 3 -19.11 -6.82 -35.05
C ILE A 3 -18.78 -5.76 -33.99
N GLY A 4 -19.70 -5.56 -33.05
CA GLY A 4 -19.53 -4.58 -31.98
C GLY A 4 -18.37 -4.99 -31.07
N LEU A 5 -17.30 -4.18 -31.06
CA LEU A 5 -16.28 -4.23 -30.02
C LEU A 5 -16.88 -3.72 -28.71
N PHE A 6 -17.31 -4.64 -27.84
CA PHE A 6 -17.61 -4.32 -26.45
C PHE A 6 -16.29 -4.06 -25.71
N GLN A 7 -15.88 -2.80 -25.61
CA GLN A 7 -14.81 -2.40 -24.70
C GLN A 7 -15.39 -2.20 -23.30
N SER A 8 -15.26 -3.21 -22.44
CA SER A 8 -15.60 -3.10 -21.03
C SER A 8 -14.59 -2.17 -20.35
N SER A 9 -15.02 -0.96 -19.98
CA SER A 9 -14.20 -0.04 -19.18
C SER A 9 -14.09 -0.56 -17.74
N ILE A 10 -12.91 -0.99 -17.32
CA ILE A 10 -12.61 -1.26 -15.90
C ILE A 10 -12.33 0.07 -15.23
N SER A 11 -13.15 0.44 -14.24
CA SER A 11 -12.89 1.61 -13.39
C SER A 11 -11.69 1.31 -12.48
N ALA A 12 -10.81 2.30 -12.27
CA ALA A 12 -9.62 2.17 -11.44
C ALA A 12 -9.59 3.24 -10.35
N VAL A 13 -9.02 2.89 -9.20
CA VAL A 13 -8.85 3.76 -8.03
C VAL A 13 -7.39 3.74 -7.59
N THR A 14 -6.92 4.87 -7.06
CA THR A 14 -5.57 4.99 -6.49
C THR A 14 -5.59 4.57 -5.02
N VAL A 15 -4.68 3.68 -4.64
CA VAL A 15 -4.54 3.20 -3.26
C VAL A 15 -3.08 3.21 -2.81
N THR A 16 -2.83 3.19 -1.50
CA THR A 16 -1.47 3.14 -0.92
C THR A 16 -0.90 1.73 -1.02
N LYS A 17 0.13 1.53 -1.85
CA LYS A 17 0.80 0.24 -1.97
C LYS A 17 1.75 -0.02 -0.81
N SER A 18 2.58 0.96 -0.47
CA SER A 18 3.50 0.86 0.64
C SER A 18 3.77 2.22 1.27
N TYR A 19 4.26 2.18 2.50
CA TYR A 19 4.75 3.35 3.22
C TYR A 19 5.72 2.89 4.31
N LYS A 20 6.51 3.85 4.82
CA LYS A 20 7.40 3.63 5.95
C LYS A 20 6.97 4.45 7.14
N TYR A 21 7.21 3.93 8.34
CA TYR A 21 7.02 4.66 9.59
C TYR A 21 8.14 4.34 10.58
N ASP A 22 8.32 5.23 11.54
CA ASP A 22 9.30 5.11 12.61
C ASP A 22 8.57 4.77 13.93
N TRP A 23 8.74 3.55 14.43
CA TRP A 23 8.33 3.15 15.76
C TRP A 23 9.26 3.78 16.80
N ASN A 24 8.74 4.72 17.59
CA ASN A 24 9.54 5.35 18.62
C ASN A 24 9.71 4.39 19.81
N THR A 25 10.94 4.01 20.14
CA THR A 25 11.22 3.03 21.20
C THR A 25 11.17 3.63 22.61
N VAL A 26 11.21 4.96 22.74
CA VAL A 26 11.13 5.66 24.02
C VAL A 26 9.68 5.85 24.46
N TRP A 27 8.82 6.22 23.50
CA TRP A 27 7.43 6.56 23.77
C TRP A 27 6.43 5.47 23.31
N GLU A 28 6.90 4.44 22.62
CA GLU A 28 6.11 3.28 22.19
C GLU A 28 4.92 3.63 21.30
N TYR A 29 5.13 4.49 20.30
CA TYR A 29 4.13 4.75 19.25
C TYR A 29 4.77 5.03 17.89
N SER A 30 4.00 4.78 16.82
CA SER A 30 4.40 5.01 15.44
C SER A 30 4.38 6.49 15.07
N THR A 31 5.45 6.94 14.44
CA THR A 31 5.69 8.33 14.04
C THR A 31 6.26 8.41 12.63
N ASN A 32 6.34 9.63 12.09
CA ASN A 32 7.07 9.91 10.85
C ASN A 32 6.69 8.99 9.68
N TYR A 33 5.43 9.05 9.25
CA TYR A 33 4.96 8.29 8.10
C TYR A 33 5.45 8.95 6.80
N HIS A 34 6.17 8.22 5.95
CA HIS A 34 6.81 8.76 4.76
C HIS A 34 7.01 7.70 3.66
N ASP A 35 7.56 8.12 2.53
CA ASP A 35 7.87 7.25 1.36
C ASP A 35 6.64 6.48 0.84
N HIS A 36 5.49 7.16 0.82
CA HIS A 36 4.23 6.57 0.36
C HIS A 36 4.30 6.28 -1.14
N GLN A 37 4.09 5.02 -1.49
CA GLN A 37 3.91 4.58 -2.86
C GLN A 37 2.43 4.33 -3.11
N TYR A 38 1.96 4.73 -4.30
CA TYR A 38 0.58 4.57 -4.71
C TYR A 38 0.49 3.76 -5.99
N VAL A 39 -0.57 2.97 -6.11
CA VAL A 39 -0.85 2.15 -7.29
C VAL A 39 -2.30 2.29 -7.69
N TRP A 40 -2.56 2.19 -9.00
CA TRP A 40 -3.90 2.12 -9.55
C TRP A 40 -4.36 0.67 -9.56
N ILE A 41 -5.48 0.39 -8.89
CA ILE A 41 -6.09 -0.94 -8.88
C ILE A 41 -7.51 -0.86 -9.44
N PRO A 42 -8.06 -1.95 -9.99
CA PRO A 42 -9.47 -2.00 -10.36
C PRO A 42 -10.37 -1.66 -9.17
N SER A 43 -11.45 -0.91 -9.40
CA SER A 43 -12.36 -0.46 -8.34
C SER A 43 -13.07 -1.59 -7.58
N TRP A 44 -13.11 -2.80 -8.15
CA TRP A 44 -13.63 -3.99 -7.49
C TRP A 44 -12.63 -4.63 -6.52
N SER A 45 -11.33 -4.32 -6.66
CA SER A 45 -10.27 -4.84 -5.81
C SER A 45 -10.42 -4.29 -4.40
N ARG A 46 -10.14 -5.14 -3.40
CA ARG A 46 -10.32 -4.84 -1.98
C ARG A 46 -9.02 -5.10 -1.25
N TYR A 47 -8.81 -4.37 -0.17
CA TYR A 47 -7.72 -4.68 0.76
C TYR A 47 -7.86 -6.11 1.28
N ASP A 48 -6.75 -6.85 1.26
CA ASP A 48 -6.69 -8.25 1.67
C ASP A 48 -5.86 -8.41 2.95
N SER A 49 -4.62 -7.95 2.91
CA SER A 49 -3.65 -8.17 3.99
C SER A 49 -2.48 -7.18 3.88
N TYR A 50 -1.53 -7.26 4.80
CA TYR A 50 -0.28 -6.51 4.73
C TYR A 50 0.89 -7.34 5.24
N SER A 51 2.08 -6.99 4.78
CA SER A 51 3.33 -7.38 5.41
C SER A 51 3.98 -6.16 6.03
N GLU A 52 4.55 -6.35 7.21
CA GLU A 52 5.35 -5.34 7.89
C GLU A 52 6.72 -5.96 8.22
N TYR A 53 7.78 -5.24 7.91
CA TYR A 53 9.13 -5.69 8.22
C TYR A 53 10.08 -4.52 8.52
N PRO A 54 11.10 -4.72 9.37
CA PRO A 54 12.07 -3.68 9.69
C PRO A 54 12.96 -3.38 8.47
N VAL A 55 13.18 -2.10 8.21
CA VAL A 55 14.03 -1.61 7.11
C VAL A 55 15.14 -0.67 7.57
N GLY A 56 15.15 -0.32 8.85
CA GLY A 56 16.20 0.51 9.44
C GLY A 56 15.95 0.78 10.91
N SER A 57 16.84 1.54 11.53
CA SER A 57 16.69 2.01 12.89
C SER A 57 17.62 3.20 13.16
N GLY A 58 17.36 3.89 14.26
CA GLY A 58 18.22 4.92 14.82
C GLY A 58 18.26 4.81 16.34
N TRP A 59 18.82 5.83 16.99
CA TRP A 59 19.02 5.82 18.44
C TRP A 59 17.69 5.68 19.24
N ASN A 60 16.60 6.27 18.74
CA ASN A 60 15.28 6.27 19.42
C ASN A 60 14.13 5.74 18.56
N TYR A 61 14.42 5.05 17.44
CA TYR A 61 13.36 4.48 16.62
C TYR A 61 13.79 3.22 15.85
N GLY A 62 12.83 2.33 15.60
CA GLY A 62 12.91 1.30 14.56
C GLY A 62 12.08 1.73 13.36
N ARG A 63 12.60 1.61 12.14
CA ARG A 63 11.87 1.91 10.91
C ARG A 63 11.30 0.65 10.31
N TYR A 64 10.02 0.68 10.00
CA TYR A 64 9.29 -0.41 9.37
C TYR A 64 8.73 0.03 8.03
N GLU A 65 8.70 -0.89 7.08
CA GLU A 65 8.00 -0.74 5.83
C GLU A 65 6.76 -1.63 5.85
N VAL A 66 5.62 -1.03 5.50
CA VAL A 66 4.35 -1.72 5.34
C VAL A 66 4.07 -1.85 3.86
N ILE A 67 3.79 -3.07 3.41
CA ILE A 67 3.29 -3.36 2.07
C ILE A 67 1.86 -3.86 2.20
N ASN A 68 0.92 -3.15 1.58
CA ASN A 68 -0.48 -3.55 1.51
C ASN A 68 -0.70 -4.45 0.30
N TYR A 69 -1.49 -5.51 0.49
CA TYR A 69 -1.93 -6.40 -0.58
C TYR A 69 -3.41 -6.23 -0.81
N TYR A 70 -3.78 -6.22 -2.08
CA TYR A 70 -5.15 -6.11 -2.53
C TYR A 70 -5.55 -7.33 -3.36
N SER A 71 -6.81 -7.73 -3.24
CA SER A 71 -7.37 -8.87 -3.96
C SER A 71 -7.22 -8.69 -5.47
N GLY A 72 -6.93 -9.77 -6.18
CA GLY A 72 -6.52 -9.71 -7.59
C GLY A 72 -5.01 -9.54 -7.80
N GLY A 73 -4.21 -9.51 -6.73
CA GLY A 73 -2.74 -9.56 -6.80
C GLY A 73 -2.06 -8.20 -6.89
N TYR A 74 -2.71 -7.14 -6.37
CA TYR A 74 -2.23 -5.76 -6.45
C TYR A 74 -1.57 -5.26 -5.17
#